data_AF-A0A6N7X245-F1
#
_entry.id   AF-A0A6N7X245-F1
#
_cell.length_a   1.000
_cell.length_b   1.000
_cell.length_c   1.000
_cell.angle_alpha   90.00
_cell.angle_beta   90.00
_cell.angle_gamma   90.00
#
_symmetry.space_group_name_H-M   'P 1'
#
loop_
_entity.id
_entity.type
_entity.pdbx_description
1 polymer ?
#
loop_
_entity_poly.entity_id
_entity_poly.type
_entity_poly.pdbx_seq_one_letter_code
_entity_poly.pdbx_strand_id
1 'polypeptide(L)'
;MDLEYVMNYLRVDADEDIPLITNLITASESYLSGAIDDYDQKMESEKFRSMADLIRLAMISEWYDNRVYVKNDRYDKVSTMIRSLIHQLQYSSVEVI
;
A
#
# COMPACT_ATOMS: atom_id res chain seq x y z
N MET A 1 7.80 3.15 -5.85
CA MET A 1 7.37 4.18 -4.91
C MET A 1 8.57 4.73 -4.16
N ASP A 2 8.85 6.03 -4.27
CA ASP A 2 9.97 6.69 -3.59
C ASP A 2 9.55 7.35 -2.25
N LEU A 3 10.52 7.64 -1.40
CA LEU A 3 10.31 8.20 -0.06
C LEU A 3 9.65 9.59 -0.10
N GLU A 4 10.12 10.48 -0.98
CA GLU A 4 9.62 11.85 -1.09
C GLU A 4 8.15 11.87 -1.48
N TYR A 5 7.76 11.05 -2.46
CA TYR A 5 6.37 10.88 -2.86
C TYR A 5 5.47 10.44 -1.71
N VAL A 6 5.92 9.50 -0.88
CA VAL A 6 5.15 8.99 0.26
C VAL A 6 5.07 10.00 1.39
N MET A 7 6.15 10.70 1.70
CA MET A 7 6.15 11.78 2.70
C MET A 7 5.17 12.90 2.29
N ASN A 8 5.19 13.29 1.02
CA ASN A 8 4.23 14.24 0.45
C ASN A 8 2.78 13.74 0.56
N TYR A 9 2.54 12.46 0.26
CA TYR A 9 1.21 11.85 0.38
C TYR A 9 0.70 11.87 1.83
N LEU A 10 1.57 11.55 2.81
CA LEU A 10 1.25 11.56 4.23
C LEU A 10 1.24 12.96 4.84
N ARG A 11 1.68 13.99 4.11
CA ARG A 11 1.86 15.37 4.59
C ARG A 11 2.80 15.45 5.79
N VAL A 12 3.92 14.73 5.70
CA VAL A 12 4.97 14.68 6.72
C VAL A 12 6.16 15.48 6.24
N ASP A 13 6.45 16.59 6.94
CA ASP A 13 7.61 17.45 6.66
C ASP A 13 8.80 17.16 7.60
N ALA A 14 8.62 16.27 8.59
CA ALA A 14 9.60 16.00 9.63
C ALA A 14 10.48 14.78 9.30
N ASP A 15 11.81 14.98 9.30
CA ASP A 15 12.80 13.94 8.98
C ASP A 15 12.83 12.78 10.00
N GLU A 16 12.33 12.99 11.21
CA GLU A 16 12.31 11.98 12.28
C GLU A 16 11.48 10.73 11.93
N ASP A 17 10.48 10.89 11.04
CA ASP A 17 9.62 9.80 10.59
C ASP A 17 10.19 9.04 9.38
N ILE A 18 11.29 9.51 8.77
CA ILE A 18 11.92 8.85 7.60
C ILE A 18 12.19 7.36 7.84
N PRO A 19 12.78 6.92 8.98
CA PRO A 19 13.02 5.50 9.22
C PRO A 19 11.73 4.69 9.28
N LEU A 20 10.68 5.24 9.89
CA LEU A 20 9.37 4.59 9.95
C LEU A 20 8.76 4.48 8.55
N ILE A 21 8.68 5.58 7.82
CA ILE A 21 8.07 5.63 6.48
C ILE A 21 8.81 4.70 5.52
N THR A 22 10.14 4.65 5.57
CA THR A 22 10.95 3.72 4.76
C THR A 22 10.56 2.26 5.04
N ASN A 23 10.42 1.90 6.32
CA ASN A 23 9.98 0.55 6.71
C ASN A 23 8.56 0.24 6.21
N LEU A 24 7.64 1.20 6.26
CA LEU A 24 6.27 1.03 5.76
C LEU A 24 6.23 0.84 4.23
N ILE A 25 7.09 1.54 3.48
CA ILE A 25 7.24 1.37 2.02
C ILE A 25 7.67 -0.06 1.70
N THR A 26 8.70 -0.58 2.38
CA THR A 26 9.19 -1.96 2.20
C THR A 26 8.16 -2.99 2.64
N ALA A 27 7.51 -2.77 3.77
CA ALA A 27 6.47 -3.67 4.28
C ALA A 27 5.29 -3.75 3.30
N SER A 28 4.79 -2.61 2.81
CA SER A 28 3.64 -2.58 1.89
C SER A 28 3.90 -3.36 0.61
N GLU A 29 5.13 -3.28 0.05
CA GLU A 29 5.55 -4.07 -1.10
C GLU A 29 5.52 -5.57 -0.77
N SER A 30 6.17 -5.96 0.33
CA SER A 30 6.29 -7.37 0.73
C SER A 30 4.93 -8.02 1.00
N TYR A 31 4.01 -7.27 1.62
CA TYR A 31 2.66 -7.74 1.88
C TYR A 31 1.83 -7.85 0.60
N LEU A 32 1.93 -6.88 -0.31
CA LEU A 32 1.15 -6.90 -1.54
C LEU A 32 1.65 -7.98 -2.50
N SER A 33 2.96 -8.08 -2.70
CA SER A 33 3.56 -9.08 -3.59
C SER A 33 3.34 -10.51 -3.08
N GLY A 34 3.37 -10.72 -1.77
CA GLY A 34 3.03 -12.01 -1.16
C GLY A 34 1.54 -12.37 -1.22
N ALA A 35 0.65 -11.42 -1.51
CA ALA A 35 -0.80 -11.64 -1.58
C ALA A 35 -1.33 -11.87 -3.01
N ILE A 36 -0.49 -11.65 -4.03
CA ILE A 36 -0.90 -11.66 -5.43
C ILE A 36 -0.08 -12.68 -6.20
N ASP A 37 -0.76 -13.57 -6.93
CA ASP A 37 -0.10 -14.53 -7.82
C ASP A 37 0.44 -13.81 -9.06
N ASP A 38 1.60 -14.28 -9.54
CA ASP A 38 2.32 -13.73 -10.69
C ASP A 38 2.56 -12.22 -10.59
N TYR A 39 2.74 -11.70 -9.37
CA TYR A 39 2.85 -10.26 -9.09
C TYR A 39 3.90 -9.58 -9.97
N ASP A 40 5.11 -10.14 -10.07
CA ASP A 40 6.20 -9.57 -10.86
C ASP A 40 5.84 -9.45 -12.36
N GLN A 41 5.13 -10.44 -12.90
CA GLN A 41 4.66 -10.41 -14.29
C GLN A 41 3.55 -9.37 -14.47
N LYS A 42 2.59 -9.31 -13.54
CA LYS A 42 1.50 -8.34 -13.59
C LYS A 42 2.00 -6.89 -13.48
N MET A 43 3.10 -6.66 -12.77
CA MET A 43 3.75 -5.34 -12.63
C MET A 43 4.29 -4.76 -13.95
N GLU A 44 4.39 -5.57 -15.01
CA GLU A 44 4.70 -5.07 -16.36
C GLU A 44 3.57 -4.15 -16.89
N SER A 45 2.32 -4.40 -16.50
CA SER A 45 1.18 -3.56 -16.86
C SER A 45 1.16 -2.25 -16.07
N GLU A 46 1.17 -1.12 -16.77
CA GLU A 46 1.04 0.22 -16.15
C GLU A 46 -0.25 0.36 -15.34
N LYS A 47 -1.35 -0.23 -15.80
CA LYS A 47 -2.63 -0.22 -15.09
C LYS A 47 -2.53 -0.98 -13.77
N PHE A 48 -1.97 -2.19 -13.81
CA PHE A 48 -1.79 -3.00 -12.61
C PHE A 48 -0.88 -2.29 -11.61
N ARG A 49 0.29 -1.82 -12.07
CA ARG A 49 1.25 -1.06 -11.25
C ARG A 49 0.61 0.16 -10.59
N SER A 50 -0.20 0.93 -11.33
CA SER A 50 -0.92 2.08 -10.77
C SER A 50 -1.91 1.69 -9.68
N MET A 51 -2.62 0.56 -9.84
CA MET A 51 -3.53 0.04 -8.82
C MET A 51 -2.78 -0.51 -7.60
N ALA A 52 -1.65 -1.20 -7.83
CA ALA A 52 -0.79 -1.71 -6.77
C ALA A 52 -0.23 -0.57 -5.92
N ASP A 53 0.27 0.50 -6.55
CA ASP A 53 0.77 1.69 -5.84
C ASP A 53 -0.33 2.36 -5.01
N LEU A 54 -1.56 2.48 -5.53
CA LEU A 54 -2.68 3.03 -4.76
C LEU A 54 -2.99 2.20 -3.50
N ILE A 55 -3.01 0.87 -3.63
CA ILE A 55 -3.26 -0.02 -2.48
C ILE A 55 -2.14 0.10 -1.46
N ARG A 56 -0.88 0.14 -1.90
CA ARG A 56 0.27 0.33 -1.02
C ARG A 56 0.21 1.66 -0.27
N LEU A 57 -0.16 2.75 -0.94
CA LEU A 57 -0.36 4.05 -0.28
C LEU A 57 -1.45 3.99 0.80
N ALA A 58 -2.56 3.29 0.53
CA ALA A 58 -3.63 3.10 1.52
C ALA A 58 -3.12 2.32 2.75
N MET A 59 -2.32 1.27 2.54
CA MET A 59 -1.69 0.49 3.63
C MET A 59 -0.73 1.35 4.45
N ILE A 60 0.13 2.12 3.77
CA ILE A 60 1.10 3.00 4.43
C ILE A 60 0.38 4.06 5.27
N SER A 61 -0.65 4.71 4.72
CA SER A 61 -1.46 5.70 5.47
C SER A 61 -2.14 5.08 6.68
N GLU A 62 -2.76 3.90 6.51
CA GLU A 62 -3.41 3.21 7.62
C GLU A 62 -2.41 2.89 8.74
N TRP A 63 -1.24 2.34 8.41
CA TRP A 63 -0.23 1.99 9.40
C TRP A 63 0.42 3.19 10.05
N TYR A 64 0.67 4.26 9.28
CA TYR A 64 1.22 5.50 9.80
C TYR A 64 0.26 6.19 10.77
N ASP A 65 -1.02 6.32 10.40
CA ASP A 65 -2.04 6.99 11.22
C ASP A 65 -2.35 6.20 12.51
N ASN A 66 -2.30 4.86 12.44
CA ASN A 66 -2.63 3.99 13.56
C ASN A 66 -1.40 3.50 14.37
N ARG A 67 -0.23 4.12 14.17
CA ARG A 67 1.05 3.71 14.83
C ARG A 67 1.03 3.73 16.36
N VAL A 68 0.13 4.50 16.97
CA VAL A 68 0.02 4.67 18.44
C VAL A 68 -1.01 3.72 19.08
N TYR A 69 -1.62 2.80 18.32
CA TYR A 69 -2.62 1.83 18.81
C TYR A 69 -3.77 2.47 19.60
N VAL A 70 -4.77 3.00 18.88
CA VAL A 70 -6.12 3.12 19.44
C VAL A 70 -6.99 2.14 18.68
N LYS A 71 -7.30 1.00 19.28
CA LYS A 71 -8.36 0.09 18.79
C LYS A 71 -9.66 0.90 18.73
N ASN A 72 -10.01 1.33 17.53
CA ASN A 72 -11.24 2.06 17.23
C ASN A 72 -11.88 1.33 16.05
N ASP A 73 -13.21 1.21 16.05
CA ASP A 73 -14.03 0.60 14.98
C ASP A 73 -13.71 1.10 13.56
N ARG A 74 -13.04 2.26 13.44
CA ARG A 74 -12.52 2.77 12.16
C ARG A 74 -11.39 1.91 11.57
N TYR A 75 -10.51 1.35 12.39
CA TYR A 75 -9.40 0.50 11.95
C TYR A 75 -9.91 -0.73 11.21
N ASP A 76 -10.91 -1.43 11.77
CA ASP A 76 -11.48 -2.63 11.16
C ASP A 76 -12.09 -2.35 9.77
N LYS A 77 -12.68 -1.16 9.57
CA LYS A 77 -13.25 -0.74 8.28
C LYS A 77 -12.16 -0.47 7.22
N VAL A 78 -11.08 0.22 7.59
CA VAL A 78 -9.96 0.50 6.67
C VAL A 78 -9.28 -0.82 6.29
N SER A 79 -8.98 -1.67 7.26
CA SER A 79 -8.42 -3.01 7.00
C SER A 79 -9.31 -3.85 6.08
N THR A 80 -10.64 -3.80 6.25
CA THR A 80 -11.59 -4.50 5.36
C THR A 80 -11.56 -3.96 3.94
N MET A 81 -11.48 -2.64 3.77
CA MET A 81 -11.35 -2.01 2.45
C MET A 81 -10.07 -2.46 1.76
N ILE A 82 -8.92 -2.41 2.44
CA ILE A 82 -7.63 -2.81 1.87
C ILE A 82 -7.66 -4.27 1.42
N ARG A 83 -8.19 -5.18 2.26
CA ARG A 83 -8.36 -6.59 1.88
C ARG A 83 -9.21 -6.75 0.61
N SER A 84 -10.29 -5.98 0.50
CA SER A 84 -11.17 -6.02 -0.67
C SER A 84 -10.51 -5.48 -1.93
N LEU A 85 -9.64 -4.48 -1.81
CA LEU A 85 -8.87 -3.93 -2.93
C LEU A 85 -7.79 -4.91 -3.40
N ILE A 86 -7.07 -5.55 -2.47
CA ILE A 86 -6.08 -6.60 -2.80
C ILE A 86 -6.77 -7.75 -3.55
N HIS A 87 -7.93 -8.19 -3.07
CA HIS A 87 -8.70 -9.25 -3.72
C HIS A 87 -9.12 -8.85 -5.15
N GLN A 88 -9.60 -7.61 -5.35
CA GLN A 88 -9.92 -7.11 -6.68
C GLN A 88 -8.69 -7.03 -7.59
N LEU A 89 -7.54 -6.60 -7.07
CA LEU A 89 -6.30 -6.52 -7.84
C LEU A 89 -5.81 -7.90 -8.27
N GLN A 90 -5.86 -8.89 -7.37
CA GLN A 90 -5.49 -10.28 -7.64
C GLN A 90 -6.25 -10.87 -8.84
N TYR A 91 -7.56 -10.64 -8.91
CA TYR A 91 -8.44 -11.16 -9.97
C TYR A 91 -8.72 -10.16 -11.10
N SER A 92 -8.04 -9.01 -11.10
CA SER A 92 -8.21 -8.05 -12.18
C SER A 92 -7.72 -8.68 -13.48
N SER A 93 -8.56 -8.64 -14.52
CA SER A 93 -8.16 -9.05 -15.86
C SER A 93 -7.19 -8.02 -16.41
N VAL A 94 -5.89 -8.27 -16.21
CA VAL A 94 -4.83 -7.52 -16.84
C VAL A 94 -4.69 -8.09 -18.25
N GLU A 95 -5.24 -7.42 -19.25
CA GLU A 95 -4.89 -7.72 -20.64
C GLU A 95 -3.41 -7.39 -20.82
N VAL A 96 -2.58 -8.42 -20.90
CA VAL A 96 -1.20 -8.30 -21.35
C VAL A 96 -1.28 -8.19 -22.87
N ILE A 97 -1.19 -6.96 -23.39
CA ILE A 97 -1.14 -6.67 -24.84
C ILE A 97 0.31 -6.83 -25.32
#